data_AF-A0A3A9F3J2-F1
#
_entry.id   AF-A0A3A9F3J2-F1
#
_cell.length_a   1.000
_cell.length_b   1.000
_cell.length_c   1.000
_cell.angle_alpha   90.00
_cell.angle_beta   90.00
_cell.angle_gamma   90.00
#
_symmetry.space_group_name_H-M   'P 1'
#
loop_
_entity.id
_entity.type
_entity.pdbx_description
1 polymer ?
#
loop_
_entity_poly.entity_id
_entity_poly.type
_entity_poly.pdbx_seq_one_letter_code
_entity_poly.pdbx_strand_id
1 'polypeptide(L)' 'MRIYDELTASPETLGAFLKSLPVLDAPWDTAFQKTFCGECKTESCDNCPNEKYRNNPEWWLKLKAEGAANENGGL' A
#
# COMPACT_ATOMS: atom_id res chain seq x y z
N MET A 1 -15.31 -7.06 22.82
CA MET A 1 -14.22 -6.98 21.82
C MET A 1 -14.02 -5.51 21.48
N ARG A 2 -12.77 -5.04 21.34
CA ARG A 2 -12.52 -3.65 20.92
C ARG A 2 -12.43 -3.63 19.41
N ILE A 3 -13.12 -2.69 18.78
CA ILE A 3 -13.18 -2.53 17.32
C ILE A 3 -11.78 -2.53 16.66
N TYR A 4 -10.78 -1.99 17.37
CA TYR A 4 -9.39 -2.01 16.91
C TYR A 4 -8.86 -3.44 16.67
N ASP A 5 -9.05 -4.35 17.63
CA ASP A 5 -8.51 -5.72 17.56
C ASP A 5 -9.07 -6.49 16.35
N GLU A 6 -10.34 -6.22 16.01
CA GLU A 6 -11.03 -6.81 14.86
C GLU A 6 -10.48 -6.27 13.54
N LEU A 7 -10.31 -4.95 13.45
CA LEU A 7 -9.84 -4.30 12.24
C LEU A 7 -8.37 -4.63 11.94
N THR A 8 -7.54 -4.77 12.97
CA THR A 8 -6.11 -5.07 12.80
C THR A 8 -5.78 -6.57 12.82
N ALA A 9 -6.79 -7.44 12.80
CA ALA A 9 -6.60 -8.89 12.88
C ALA A 9 -5.82 -9.47 11.67
N SER A 10 -5.93 -8.85 10.50
CA SER A 10 -5.14 -9.22 9.31
C SER A 10 -4.95 -8.04 8.34
N PRO A 11 -3.92 -8.08 7.47
CA PRO A 11 -3.74 -7.09 6.41
C PRO A 11 -4.93 -6.99 5.45
N GLU A 12 -5.62 -8.10 5.18
CA GLU A 12 -6.82 -8.15 4.34
C GLU A 12 -7.97 -7.37 5.00
N THR A 13 -8.21 -7.60 6.29
CA THR A 13 -9.27 -6.93 7.06
C THR A 13 -9.00 -5.43 7.16
N LEU A 14 -7.77 -5.07 7.52
CA LEU A 14 -7.36 -3.66 7.62
C LEU A 14 -7.38 -2.98 6.24
N GLY A 15 -6.91 -3.66 5.20
CA GLY A 15 -6.90 -3.16 3.83
C GLY A 15 -8.32 -2.88 3.31
N ALA A 16 -9.26 -3.79 3.55
CA ALA A 16 -10.67 -3.58 3.18
C ALA A 16 -11.27 -2.36 3.89
N PHE A 17 -11.00 -2.21 5.19
CA PHE A 17 -11.44 -1.03 5.95
C PHE A 17 -10.82 0.26 5.40
N LEU A 18 -9.51 0.31 5.19
CA LEU A 18 -8.82 1.48 4.64
C LEU A 18 -9.35 1.88 3.26
N LYS A 19 -9.65 0.90 2.40
CA LYS A 19 -10.23 1.13 1.08
C LYS A 19 -11.64 1.73 1.13
N SER A 20 -12.38 1.51 2.21
CA SER A 20 -13.72 2.06 2.39
C SER A 20 -13.75 3.54 2.77
N LEU A 21 -12.60 4.09 3.20
CA LEU A 21 -12.51 5.47 3.65
C LEU A 21 -12.53 6.44 2.45
N PRO A 22 -13.27 7.55 2.51
CA PRO A 22 -13.23 8.58 1.48
C PRO A 22 -11.93 9.38 1.62
N VAL A 23 -10.86 8.88 1.01
CA VAL A 23 -9.53 9.52 1.02
C VAL A 23 -9.19 9.91 -0.42
N LEU A 24 -8.76 11.16 -0.60
CA LEU A 24 -8.36 11.67 -1.91
C LEU A 24 -6.95 11.20 -2.29
N ASP A 25 -6.01 11.31 -1.35
CA ASP A 25 -4.61 10.92 -1.52
C ASP A 25 -4.16 10.04 -0.36
N ALA A 26 -4.08 8.73 -0.59
CA ALA A 26 -3.72 7.80 0.47
C ALA A 26 -2.23 7.44 0.47
N PRO A 27 -1.69 6.94 1.60
CA PRO A 27 -0.31 6.49 1.68
C PRO A 27 0.04 5.41 0.65
N TRP A 28 -0.91 4.51 0.35
CA TRP A 28 -0.72 3.46 -0.65
C TRP A 28 -0.65 4.01 -2.09
N ASP A 29 -1.29 5.14 -2.39
CA ASP A 29 -1.17 5.80 -3.69
C ASP A 29 0.23 6.39 -3.88
N THR A 30 0.77 7.03 -2.84
CA THR A 30 2.14 7.54 -2.85
C THR A 30 3.16 6.41 -3.01
N ALA A 31 2.97 5.29 -2.31
CA ALA A 31 3.82 4.12 -2.44
C ALA A 31 3.76 3.55 -3.87
N PHE A 32 2.56 3.40 -4.43
CA PHE A 32 2.35 2.97 -5.81
C PHE A 32 3.09 3.86 -6.81
N GLN A 33 2.95 5.19 -6.69
CA GLN A 33 3.61 6.15 -7.58
C GLN A 33 5.13 6.04 -7.51
N LYS A 34 5.70 5.96 -6.29
CA LYS A 34 7.14 5.79 -6.11
C LYS A 34 7.65 4.47 -6.69
N THR A 35 6.91 3.38 -6.51
CA THR A 35 7.31 2.05 -6.98
C THR A 35 7.19 1.90 -8.50
N PHE A 36 6.15 2.45 -9.12
CA PHE A 36 5.81 2.12 -10.51
C PHE A 36 5.85 3.29 -11.48
N CYS A 37 5.63 4.53 -11.02
CA CYS A 37 5.46 5.67 -11.93
C CYS A 37 6.77 6.34 -12.34
N GLY A 38 7.84 6.25 -11.54
CA GLY A 38 9.11 6.95 -11.80
C GLY A 38 9.71 6.69 -13.18
N GLU A 39 9.64 5.45 -13.66
CA GLU A 39 10.15 5.01 -14.97
C GLU A 39 9.01 4.62 -15.93
N CYS A 40 7.76 4.98 -15.61
CA CYS A 40 6.61 4.58 -16.39
C CYS A 40 6.55 5.36 -17.71
N LYS A 41 6.43 4.64 -18.83
CA LYS A 41 6.38 5.23 -20.18
C LYS A 41 4.96 5.46 -20.70
N THR A 42 3.94 5.12 -19.92
CA THR A 42 2.55 5.30 -20.35
C THR A 42 2.14 6.75 -20.21
N GLU A 43 1.54 7.31 -21.26
CA GLU A 43 1.07 8.71 -21.27
C GLU A 43 -0.11 8.92 -20.30
N SER A 44 -0.96 7.90 -20.12
CA SER A 44 -2.10 7.94 -19.19
C SER A 44 -2.19 6.68 -18.34
N CYS A 45 -2.94 6.78 -17.24
CA CYS A 45 -3.22 5.64 -16.35
C CYS A 45 -4.39 4.76 -16.84
N ASP A 46 -4.99 5.04 -18.01
CA ASP A 46 -6.18 4.31 -18.49
C ASP A 46 -5.86 2.83 -18.78
N ASN A 47 -4.65 2.55 -19.26
CA ASN A 47 -4.13 1.21 -19.50
C ASN A 47 -2.92 0.94 -18.61
N CYS A 48 -3.05 1.22 -17.31
CA CYS A 48 -1.94 1.06 -16.38
C CYS A 48 -1.50 -0.41 -16.31
N PRO A 49 -0.24 -0.76 -16.64
CA PRO A 49 0.25 -2.14 -16.54
C PRO A 49 0.29 -2.66 -15.08
N ASN A 50 0.21 -1.74 -14.11
CA ASN A 50 0.25 -2.01 -12.69
C ASN A 50 -1.11 -1.81 -12.00
N GLU A 51 -2.23 -1.79 -12.74
CA GLU A 51 -3.57 -1.51 -12.21
C GLU A 51 -3.95 -2.37 -10.99
N LYS A 52 -3.49 -3.63 -10.92
CA LYS A 52 -3.68 -4.51 -9.76
C LYS A 52 -3.12 -3.96 -8.43
N TYR A 53 -2.17 -3.05 -8.47
CA TYR A 53 -1.55 -2.42 -7.30
C TYR A 53 -2.08 -1.00 -7.05
N ARG A 54 -2.80 -0.42 -8.01
CA ARG A 54 -3.36 0.93 -7.91
C ARG A 54 -4.52 0.93 -6.90
N ASN A 55 -4.58 1.95 -6.04
CA ASN A 55 -5.59 2.06 -4.98
C ASN A 55 -5.78 0.74 -4.18
N ASN A 56 -4.67 0.10 -3.85
CA ASN A 56 -4.64 -1.20 -3.19
C ASN A 56 -3.92 -1.13 -1.82
N PRO A 57 -4.66 -0.80 -0.75
CA PRO A 57 -4.10 -0.74 0.60
C PRO A 57 -3.62 -2.11 1.11
N GLU A 58 -4.22 -3.22 0.70
CA GLU A 58 -3.79 -4.56 1.12
C GLU A 58 -2.38 -4.89 0.59
N TRP A 59 -2.12 -4.57 -0.69
CA TRP A 59 -0.77 -4.68 -1.25
C TRP A 59 0.23 -3.84 -0.46
N TRP A 60 -0.12 -2.59 -0.16
CA TRP A 60 0.73 -1.67 0.57
C TRP A 60 1.05 -2.17 2.00
N LEU A 61 0.06 -2.74 2.71
CA LEU A 61 0.25 -3.33 4.04
C LEU A 61 1.20 -4.54 4.05
N LYS A 62 1.39 -5.20 2.90
CA LYS A 62 2.31 -6.34 2.73
C LYS A 62 3.74 -5.89 2.37
N LEU A 63 3.96 -4.62 2.08
CA LEU A 63 5.31 -4.08 1.86
C LEU A 63 6.09 -4.08 3.18
N LYS A 64 7.40 -4.31 3.12
CA LYS A 64 8.26 -4.08 4.28
C LYS A 64 8.21 -2.61 4.63
N ALA A 65 7.89 -2.28 5.88
CA ALA A 65 8.00 -0.91 6.37
C ALA A 65 9.44 -0.41 6.17
N GLU A 66 9.59 0.70 5.45
CA GLU A 66 10.88 1.38 5.30
C GLU A 66 11.31 1.88 6.69
N GLY A 67 12.10 1.07 7.39
CA GLY A 67 12.51 1.28 8.79
C GLY A 67 12.55 0.01 9.66
N ALA A 68 11.90 -1.09 9.25
CA ALA A 68 11.92 -2.35 10.00
C ALA A 68 13.15 -3.24 9.71
N ALA A 69 14.11 -2.74 8.93
CA ALA A 69 15.34 -3.43 8.59
C ALA A 69 16.55 -2.64 9.11
N ASN A 70 16.70 -2.56 10.44
CA ASN A 70 18.02 -2.37 11.05
C ASN A 70 18.19 -3.11 12.39
N GLU A 71 17.60 -4.30 12.55
CA GLU A 71 18.07 -5.22 13.57
C GLU A 71 18.81 -6.41 12.92
N ASN A 72 20.15 -6.26 12.91
CA ASN A 72 21.22 -7.27 12.78
C ASN A 72 21.99 -7.36 11.44
N GLY A 73 23.22 -6.80 11.45
CA GLY A 73 24.37 -7.18 10.61
C GLY A 73 24.76 -6.12 9.56
N GLY A 74 25.81 -5.30 9.69
CA GLY A 74 26.97 -5.37 10.57
C GLY A 74 28.07 -6.27 10.01
N LEU A 75 28.83 -5.75 9.03
CA LEU A 75 30.10 -6.24 8.45
C LEU A 75 30.14 -7.67 7.88
#